data_AF-A0A952VTA1-F1
#
_entry.id   AF-A0A952VTA1-F1
#
_cell.length_a   1.000
_cell.length_b   1.000
_cell.length_c   1.000
_cell.angle_alpha   90.00
_cell.angle_beta   90.00
_cell.angle_gamma   90.00
#
_symmetry.space_group_name_H-M   'P 1'
#
loop_
_entity.id
_entity.type
_entity.pdbx_description
1 polymer ?
#
loop_
_entity_poly.entity_id
_entity_poly.type
_entity_poly.pdbx_seq_one_letter_code
_entity_poly.pdbx_strand_id
1 'polypeptide(L)'
;MSEIRHILRSGHWPSLVGVWLHLTVSFMVWLLAGAMSLSLAQALQLSDQALAWLVSLPLLSGAVLRMVAGWSADRLGAWSTALVILLAE
;
A
#
# COMPACT_ATOMS: atom_id res chain seq x y z
N MET A 1 -30.78 -10.72 -12.92
CA MET A 1 -29.67 -11.70 -12.83
C MET A 1 -28.76 -11.70 -14.07
N SER A 2 -29.19 -11.22 -15.25
CA SER A 2 -28.36 -11.11 -16.47
C SER A 2 -27.30 -10.01 -16.39
N GLU A 3 -27.67 -8.84 -15.84
CA GLU A 3 -26.77 -7.68 -15.65
C GLU A 3 -25.53 -7.99 -14.80
N ILE A 4 -25.70 -8.64 -13.64
CA ILE A 4 -24.58 -9.01 -12.76
C ILE A 4 -23.60 -9.96 -13.47
N ARG A 5 -24.12 -10.89 -14.26
CA ARG A 5 -23.32 -11.87 -15.01
C ARG A 5 -22.58 -11.21 -16.19
N HIS A 6 -23.12 -10.12 -16.75
CA HIS A 6 -22.48 -9.32 -17.79
C HIS A 6 -21.36 -8.44 -17.20
N ILE A 7 -21.60 -7.76 -16.08
CA ILE A 7 -20.59 -6.96 -15.36
C ILE A 7 -19.40 -7.84 -14.96
N LEU A 8 -19.65 -9.02 -14.39
CA LEU A 8 -18.61 -9.98 -14.00
C LEU A 8 -17.79 -10.54 -15.19
N ARG A 9 -18.35 -10.56 -16.41
CA ARG A 9 -17.64 -11.00 -17.63
C ARG A 9 -16.97 -9.86 -18.41
N SER A 10 -17.36 -8.61 -18.14
CA SER A 10 -16.81 -7.43 -18.82
C SER A 10 -15.45 -6.96 -18.28
N GLY A 11 -15.03 -7.47 -17.12
CA GLY A 11 -13.78 -7.10 -16.46
C GLY A 11 -12.55 -7.84 -16.98
N HIS A 12 -11.42 -7.14 -17.10
CA HIS A 12 -10.14 -7.73 -17.51
C HIS A 12 -9.51 -8.48 -16.32
N TRP A 13 -9.75 -9.79 -16.22
CA TRP A 13 -9.27 -10.63 -15.12
C TRP A 13 -7.77 -10.49 -14.78
N PRO A 14 -6.85 -10.38 -15.76
CA PRO A 14 -5.43 -10.17 -15.47
C PRO A 14 -5.12 -8.87 -14.72
N SER A 15 -5.84 -7.77 -15.00
CA SER A 15 -5.59 -6.50 -14.31
C SER A 15 -6.12 -6.52 -12.88
N LEU A 16 -7.20 -7.26 -12.61
CA LEU A 16 -7.69 -7.50 -11.25
C LEU A 16 -6.65 -8.22 -10.40
N VAL A 17 -6.03 -9.27 -10.93
CA VAL A 17 -4.95 -10.00 -10.24
C VAL A 17 -3.74 -9.08 -10.04
N GLY A 18 -3.38 -8.27 -11.03
CA GLY A 18 -2.29 -7.30 -10.93
C GLY A 18 -2.51 -6.27 -9.82
N VAL A 19 -3.70 -5.65 -9.76
CA VAL A 19 -4.07 -4.69 -8.69
C VAL A 19 -4.11 -5.37 -7.33
N TRP A 20 -4.64 -6.60 -7.26
CA TRP A 20 -4.68 -7.36 -6.02
C TRP A 20 -3.26 -7.64 -5.49
N LEU A 21 -2.36 -8.15 -6.34
CA LEU A 21 -0.96 -8.39 -5.96
C LEU A 21 -0.26 -7.11 -5.52
N HIS A 22 -0.40 -6.03 -6.30
CA HIS A 22 0.17 -4.73 -5.96
C HIS A 22 -0.32 -4.28 -4.57
N LEU A 23 -1.65 -4.31 -4.34
CA LEU A 23 -2.24 -3.93 -3.07
C LEU A 23 -1.70 -4.80 -1.92
N THR A 24 -1.65 -6.11 -2.11
CA THR A 24 -1.14 -7.04 -1.10
C THR A 24 0.32 -6.73 -0.73
N VAL A 25 1.20 -6.55 -1.72
CA VAL A 25 2.62 -6.26 -1.47
C VAL A 25 2.79 -4.92 -0.74
N SER A 26 2.16 -3.84 -1.22
CA SER A 26 2.24 -2.53 -0.56
C SER A 26 1.72 -2.60 0.88
N PHE A 27 0.63 -3.34 1.15
CA PHE A 27 0.16 -3.53 2.53
C PHE A 27 1.12 -4.34 3.40
N MET A 28 1.78 -5.36 2.84
CA MET A 28 2.78 -6.14 3.57
C MET A 28 3.98 -5.28 3.99
N VAL A 29 4.52 -4.47 3.07
CA VAL A 29 5.62 -3.54 3.37
C VAL A 29 5.18 -2.52 4.42
N TRP A 30 3.99 -1.95 4.26
CA TRP A 30 3.50 -0.91 5.16
C TRP A 30 3.22 -1.42 6.58
N LEU A 31 2.74 -2.66 6.73
CA LEU A 31 2.48 -3.28 8.03
C LEU A 31 3.73 -3.91 8.67
N LEU A 32 4.82 -4.09 7.91
CA LEU A 32 6.05 -4.72 8.39
C LEU A 32 6.65 -3.98 9.58
N ALA A 33 6.67 -2.65 9.54
CA ALA A 33 7.16 -1.82 10.64
C ALA A 33 6.34 -2.04 11.92
N GLY A 34 5.01 -2.22 11.79
CA GLY A 34 4.13 -2.55 12.91
C GLY A 34 4.41 -3.95 13.45
N ALA A 35 4.54 -4.95 12.57
CA ALA A 35 4.82 -6.34 12.94
C ALA A 35 6.17 -6.49 13.66
N MET A 36 7.18 -5.72 13.27
CA MET A 36 8.53 -5.77 13.86
C MET A 36 8.74 -4.80 15.03
N SER A 37 7.74 -3.97 15.37
CA SER A 37 7.87 -2.91 16.37
C SER A 37 8.37 -3.42 17.72
N LEU A 38 7.81 -4.53 18.23
CA LEU A 38 8.20 -5.12 19.52
C LEU A 38 9.65 -5.62 19.52
N SER A 39 10.06 -6.34 18.48
CA SER A 39 11.43 -6.84 18.34
C SER A 39 12.43 -5.68 18.24
N LEU A 40 12.06 -4.61 17.54
CA LEU A 40 12.89 -3.41 17.42
C LEU A 40 12.99 -2.66 18.75
N ALA A 41 11.88 -2.57 19.51
CA ALA A 41 11.84 -1.96 20.84
C ALA A 41 12.87 -2.62 21.78
N GLN A 42 12.88 -3.96 21.79
CA GLN A 42 13.76 -4.76 22.63
C GLN A 42 15.22 -4.66 22.18
N ALA A 43 15.47 -4.73 20.87
CA ALA A 43 16.83 -4.71 20.32
C ALA A 43 17.51 -3.34 20.49
N LEU A 44 16.75 -2.24 20.38
CA LEU A 44 17.27 -0.87 20.41
C LEU A 44 17.01 -0.16 21.76
N GLN A 45 16.41 -0.84 22.75
CA GLN A 45 16.01 -0.27 24.04
C GLN A 45 15.26 1.06 23.90
N LEU A 46 14.31 1.12 22.97
CA LEU A 46 13.56 2.34 22.66
C LEU A 46 12.57 2.67 23.77
N SER A 47 12.37 3.97 24.03
CA SER A 47 11.28 4.44 24.86
C SER A 47 9.93 4.26 24.16
N ASP A 48 8.84 4.15 24.92
CA ASP A 48 7.48 4.00 24.38
C ASP A 48 7.12 5.12 23.40
N GLN A 49 7.62 6.33 23.64
CA GLN A 49 7.41 7.47 22.76
C GLN A 49 8.17 7.32 21.42
N ALA A 50 9.43 6.87 21.44
CA ALA A 50 10.19 6.62 20.23
C ALA A 50 9.59 5.48 19.39
N LEU A 51 9.08 4.44 20.06
CA LEU A 51 8.32 3.37 19.41
C LEU A 51 7.06 3.89 18.72
N ALA A 52 6.29 4.75 19.41
CA ALA A 52 5.09 5.34 18.84
C ALA A 52 5.41 6.18 17.59
N TRP A 53 6.51 6.94 17.60
CA TRP A 53 6.97 7.67 16.42
C TRP A 53 7.40 6.75 15.28
N LEU A 54 8.15 5.68 15.59
CA LEU A 54 8.60 4.70 14.61
C LEU A 54 7.44 4.08 13.82
N VAL A 55 6.32 3.78 14.49
CA VAL A 55 5.14 3.17 13.85
C VAL A 55 4.23 4.21 13.18
N SER A 56 4.07 5.39 13.78
CA SER A 56 3.16 6.42 13.27
C SER A 56 3.71 7.19 12.07
N LEU A 57 5.02 7.40 11.96
CA LEU A 57 5.60 8.14 10.84
C LEU A 57 5.37 7.45 9.48
N PRO A 58 5.58 6.13 9.32
CA PRO A 58 5.23 5.41 8.09
C PRO A 58 3.73 5.44 7.78
N LEU A 59 2.87 5.38 8.81
CA LEU A 59 1.42 5.47 8.62
C LEU A 59 1.01 6.85 8.11
N LEU A 60 1.58 7.91 8.69
CA LEU A 60 1.34 9.28 8.27
C LEU A 60 1.88 9.56 6.87
N SER A 61 3.12 9.14 6.58
CA SER A 61 3.72 9.32 5.25
C SER A 61 2.91 8.59 4.18
N GLY A 62 2.47 7.36 4.44
CA GLY A 62 1.61 6.61 3.54
C GLY A 62 0.24 7.27 3.29
N ALA A 63 -0.31 7.99 4.26
CA ALA A 63 -1.54 8.78 4.05
C ALA A 63 -1.29 9.99 3.13
N VAL A 64 -0.18 10.70 3.32
CA VAL A 64 0.21 11.84 2.48
C VAL A 64 0.51 11.40 1.05
N LEU A 65 1.30 10.33 0.89
CA LEU A 65 1.70 9.80 -0.40
C LEU A 65 0.50 9.30 -1.22
N ARG A 66 -0.59 8.82 -0.57
CA ARG A 66 -1.82 8.44 -1.28
C ARG A 66 -2.46 9.59 -2.06
N MET A 67 -2.39 10.83 -1.55
CA MET A 67 -2.89 11.99 -2.28
C MET A 67 -2.05 12.26 -3.54
N VAL A 68 -0.73 12.16 -3.41
CA VAL A 68 0.21 12.32 -4.53
C VAL A 68 0.03 11.19 -5.55
N ALA A 69 -0.14 9.96 -5.09
CA ALA A 69 -0.39 8.78 -5.92
C ALA A 69 -1.67 8.93 -6.74
N GLY A 70 -2.77 9.38 -6.12
CA GLY A 70 -4.03 9.65 -6.82
C GLY A 70 -3.86 10.69 -7.92
N TRP A 71 -3.22 11.83 -7.60
CA TRP A 71 -2.93 12.87 -8.58
C TRP A 71 -2.03 12.38 -9.73
N SER A 72 -1.03 11.54 -9.43
CA SER A 72 -0.16 10.96 -10.45
C SER A 72 -0.89 9.95 -11.34
N ALA A 73 -1.82 9.17 -10.79
CA ALA A 73 -2.63 8.23 -11.57
C ALA A 73 -3.54 8.95 -12.57
N ASP A 74 -4.09 10.10 -12.17
CA ASP A 74 -4.93 10.94 -13.05
C ASP A 74 -4.15 11.56 -14.21
N ARG A 75 -2.84 11.82 -14.06
CA ARG A 75 -2.00 12.48 -15.09
C ARG A 75 -1.15 11.52 -15.93
N LEU A 76 -0.53 10.53 -15.30
CA LEU A 76 0.46 9.62 -15.92
C LEU A 76 -0.15 8.27 -16.29
N GLY A 77 -1.39 8.01 -15.86
CA GLY A 77 -2.07 6.74 -16.04
C GLY A 77 -1.82 5.77 -14.88
N ALA A 78 -2.81 4.92 -14.65
CA ALA A 78 -2.84 4.00 -13.51
C ALA A 78 -1.72 2.94 -13.55
N TRP A 79 -1.34 2.45 -14.74
CA TRP A 79 -0.35 1.38 -14.87
C TRP A 79 1.07 1.85 -14.54
N SER A 80 1.50 2.97 -15.12
CA SER A 80 2.82 3.55 -14.85
C SER A 80 2.96 3.97 -13.38
N THR A 81 1.91 4.56 -12.81
CA THR A 81 1.89 4.97 -11.41
C THR A 81 1.99 3.76 -10.47
N ALA A 82 1.24 2.69 -10.74
CA ALA A 82 1.31 1.46 -9.94
C ALA A 82 2.71 0.82 -10.00
N LEU A 83 3.36 0.79 -11.17
CA LEU A 83 4.72 0.26 -11.29
C LEU A 83 5.74 1.09 -10.50
N VAL A 84 5.65 2.42 -10.56
CA VAL A 84 6.54 3.31 -9.82
C VAL A 84 6.35 3.15 -8.31
N ILE A 85 5.10 3.04 -7.83
CA ILE A 85 4.81 2.82 -6.41
C ILE A 85 5.42 1.49 -5.97
N LEU A 86 5.16 0.40 -6.69
CA LEU A 86 5.69 -0.92 -6.31
C LEU A 86 7.22 -0.98 -6.26
N LEU A 87 7.91 -0.19 -7.09
CA LEU A 87 9.37 -0.09 -7.08
C LEU A 87 9.91 0.82 -5.96
N ALA A 88 9.08 1.70 -5.40
CA ALA A 88 9.47 2.69 -4.41
C ALA A 88 9.15 2.27 -2.96
N GLU A 89 8.19 1.35 -2.76
CA GLU A 89 7.93 0.68 -1.48
C GLU A 89 9.13 -0.18 -1.03
#